data_AF-A0A1S8LRE5-F1
#
_entry.id   AF-A0A1S8LRE5-F1
#
_cell.length_a   1.000
_cell.length_b   1.000
_cell.length_c   1.000
_cell.angle_alpha   90.00
_cell.angle_beta   90.00
_cell.angle_gamma   90.00
#
_symmetry.space_group_name_H-M   'P 1'
#
loop_
_entity.id
_entity.type
_entity.pdbx_description
1 polymer ?
#
loop_
_entity_poly.entity_id
_entity_poly.type
_entity_poly.pdbx_seq_one_letter_code
_entity_poly.pdbx_strand_id
1 'polypeptide(L)'
;MDAQSLNSIKAVSPELVSSKLIDVVTVIYNTIAPVIYPLALLGYAVAFIFLIGGAIFHSKTIKKMGGVDFCVITLALIFYFSMPVFIGLLKTIQNVVIK
;
A
#
# COMPACT_ATOMS: atom_id res chain seq x y z
N MET A 1 -9.96 48.33 6.08
CA MET A 1 -10.17 47.15 5.20
C MET A 1 -8.79 46.81 4.68
N ASP A 2 -8.12 45.97 5.44
CA ASP A 2 -6.66 45.97 5.47
C ASP A 2 -6.16 45.06 4.38
N ALA A 3 -5.26 45.58 3.55
CA ALA A 3 -4.70 44.94 2.37
C ALA A 3 -3.83 43.68 2.67
N GLN A 4 -3.95 43.11 3.88
CA GLN A 4 -3.25 41.91 4.31
C GLN A 4 -3.97 40.59 3.99
N SER A 5 -5.23 40.62 3.53
CA SER A 5 -5.97 39.40 3.20
C SER A 5 -5.64 38.81 1.82
N LEU A 6 -4.95 39.55 0.93
CA LEU A 6 -4.61 39.12 -0.43
C LEU A 6 -3.26 38.37 -0.55
N ASN A 7 -2.50 38.24 0.55
CA ASN A 7 -1.16 37.63 0.56
C ASN A 7 -1.10 36.20 1.14
N SER A 8 -2.24 35.54 1.42
CA SER A 8 -2.21 34.20 2.03
C SER A 8 -2.12 33.03 1.05
N ILE A 9 -2.21 33.28 -0.27
CA ILE A 9 -1.93 32.24 -1.27
C ILE A 9 -0.42 32.20 -1.48
N LYS A 10 0.30 31.48 -0.61
CA LYS A 10 1.68 31.09 -0.89
C LYS A 10 1.66 30.23 -2.16
N ALA A 11 2.26 30.73 -3.24
CA ALA A 11 2.53 29.92 -4.42
C ALA A 11 3.36 28.71 -3.98
N VAL A 12 2.74 27.53 -3.97
CA VAL A 12 3.41 26.27 -3.65
C VAL A 12 4.09 25.81 -4.93
N SER A 13 5.40 25.64 -4.89
CA SER A 13 6.15 25.19 -6.06
C SER A 13 5.79 23.72 -6.37
N PRO A 14 5.65 23.33 -7.64
CA PRO A 14 5.36 21.94 -8.02
C PRO A 14 6.37 20.92 -7.46
N GLU A 15 7.62 21.34 -7.29
CA GLU A 15 8.70 20.59 -6.65
C GLU A 15 8.34 20.23 -5.22
N LEU A 16 7.84 21.22 -4.46
CA LEU A 16 7.50 21.07 -3.05
C LEU A 16 6.31 20.12 -2.88
N VAL A 17 5.30 20.21 -3.74
CA VAL A 17 4.15 19.30 -3.72
C VAL A 17 4.57 17.88 -4.06
N SER A 18 5.36 17.70 -5.13
CA SER A 18 5.82 16.38 -5.59
C SER A 18 6.69 15.68 -4.53
N SER A 19 7.61 16.42 -3.92
CA SER A 19 8.45 15.94 -2.83
C SER A 19 7.62 15.50 -1.62
N LYS A 20 6.64 16.31 -1.21
CA LYS A 20 5.75 15.96 -0.09
C LYS A 20 4.88 14.74 -0.36
N LEU A 21 4.41 14.55 -1.59
CA LEU A 21 3.67 13.34 -1.95
C LEU A 21 4.53 12.08 -1.85
N ILE A 22 5.77 12.13 -2.34
CA ILE A 22 6.71 11.00 -2.24
C ILE A 22 7.06 10.73 -0.77
N ASP A 23 7.29 11.76 0.04
CA ASP A 23 7.54 11.63 1.47
C ASP A 23 6.37 10.92 2.17
N VAL A 24 5.13 11.36 1.91
CA VAL A 24 3.93 10.75 2.52
C VAL A 24 3.80 9.27 2.16
N VAL A 25 3.95 8.92 0.88
CA VAL A 25 3.89 7.52 0.43
C VAL A 25 5.00 6.69 1.07
N THR A 26 6.21 7.25 1.19
CA THR A 26 7.36 6.59 1.81
C THR A 26 7.13 6.36 3.31
N VAL A 27 6.58 7.34 4.03
CA VAL A 27 6.25 7.21 5.47
C VAL A 27 5.21 6.11 5.68
N ILE A 28 4.16 6.08 4.86
CA ILE A 28 3.14 5.02 4.94
C ILE A 28 3.79 3.65 4.72
N TYR A 29 4.59 3.52 3.66
CA TYR A 29 5.30 2.28 3.35
C TYR A 29 6.19 1.81 4.50
N ASN A 30 7.04 2.70 5.03
CA ASN A 30 7.95 2.37 6.12
C ASN A 30 7.23 2.01 7.42
N THR A 31 6.04 2.58 7.65
CA THR A 31 5.20 2.26 8.82
C THR A 31 4.63 0.84 8.72
N ILE A 32 4.19 0.43 7.54
CA ILE A 32 3.56 -0.89 7.34
C ILE A 32 4.56 -2.02 7.05
N ALA A 33 5.73 -1.69 6.47
CA ALA A 33 6.76 -2.65 6.07
C ALA A 33 7.16 -3.65 7.19
N PRO A 34 7.39 -3.24 8.45
CA PRO A 34 7.79 -4.21 9.48
C PRO A 34 6.67 -5.18 9.88
N VAL A 35 5.40 -4.83 9.64
CA VAL A 35 4.25 -5.61 10.12
C VAL A 35 3.53 -6.40 9.02
N ILE A 36 3.62 -5.96 7.76
CA ILE A 36 2.86 -6.56 6.66
C ILE A 36 3.23 -8.02 6.40
N TYR A 37 4.51 -8.38 6.52
CA TYR A 37 4.97 -9.76 6.28
C TYR A 37 4.53 -10.72 7.40
N PRO A 38 4.73 -10.40 8.70
CA PRO A 38 4.14 -11.20 9.78
C PRO A 38 2.61 -11.35 9.67
N LEU A 39 1.90 -10.28 9.32
CA LEU A 39 0.44 -10.32 9.12
C LEU A 39 0.04 -11.21 7.95
N ALA A 40 0.77 -11.17 6.84
CA ALA A 40 0.52 -12.05 5.71
C ALA A 40 0.76 -13.51 6.07
N LEU A 41 1.79 -13.81 6.86
CA LEU A 41 2.06 -15.18 7.34
C LEU A 41 0.91 -15.70 8.21
N LEU A 42 0.42 -14.88 9.15
CA LEU A 42 -0.76 -15.21 9.95
C LEU A 42 -2.00 -15.42 9.09
N GLY A 43 -2.21 -14.53 8.11
CA GLY A 43 -3.31 -14.66 7.17
C GLY A 43 -3.25 -15.96 6.36
N TYR A 44 -2.06 -16.35 5.88
CA TYR A 44 -1.88 -17.61 5.17
C TYR A 44 -2.15 -18.83 6.05
N ALA A 45 -1.76 -18.77 7.34
CA ALA A 45 -2.09 -19.83 8.28
C ALA A 45 -3.61 -20.00 8.45
N VAL A 46 -4.35 -18.88 8.58
CA VAL A 46 -5.82 -18.90 8.65
C VAL A 46 -6.44 -19.42 7.36
N ALA A 47 -5.99 -18.94 6.20
CA ALA A 47 -6.45 -19.41 4.90
C ALA A 47 -6.23 -20.92 4.72
N PHE A 48 -5.09 -21.42 5.18
CA PHE A 48 -4.74 -22.85 5.15
C PHE A 48 -5.64 -23.67 6.06
N ILE A 49 -5.94 -23.19 7.28
CA ILE A 49 -6.90 -23.82 8.20
C ILE A 49 -8.27 -23.93 7.54
N PHE A 50 -8.76 -22.88 6.86
CA PHE A 50 -10.03 -22.94 6.14
C PHE A 50 -9.99 -23.88 4.93
N LEU A 51 -8.89 -23.92 4.17
CA LEU A 51 -8.76 -24.85 3.04
C LEU A 51 -8.79 -26.32 3.51
N ILE A 52 -8.03 -26.64 4.57
CA ILE A 52 -8.01 -27.98 5.16
C ILE A 52 -9.35 -28.31 5.82
N GLY A 53 -9.87 -27.41 6.65
CA GLY A 53 -11.17 -27.60 7.32
C GLY A 53 -12.28 -27.81 6.30
N GLY A 54 -12.31 -27.00 5.24
CA GLY A 54 -13.25 -27.17 4.13
C GLY A 54 -13.10 -28.51 3.41
N ALA A 55 -11.88 -29.04 3.28
CA ALA A 55 -11.65 -30.37 2.72
C ALA A 55 -12.16 -31.49 3.65
N ILE A 56 -11.84 -31.43 4.95
CA ILE A 56 -12.25 -32.43 5.95
C ILE A 56 -13.78 -32.46 6.07
N PHE A 57 -14.42 -31.30 6.23
CA PHE A 57 -15.87 -31.19 6.36
C PHE A 57 -16.61 -31.26 5.02
N HIS A 58 -15.90 -31.48 3.90
CA HIS A 58 -16.46 -31.47 2.54
C HIS A 58 -17.27 -30.19 2.22
N SER A 59 -16.96 -29.09 2.91
CA SER A 59 -17.67 -27.82 2.80
C SER A 59 -17.03 -26.94 1.71
N LYS A 60 -17.76 -26.80 0.60
CA LYS A 60 -17.38 -25.89 -0.49
C LYS A 60 -17.28 -24.44 -0.03
N THR A 61 -18.12 -24.03 0.92
CA THR A 61 -18.14 -22.67 1.47
C THR A 61 -16.86 -22.35 2.23
N ILE A 62 -16.45 -23.22 3.18
CA ILE A 62 -15.24 -23.00 3.98
C ILE A 62 -14.00 -23.04 3.07
N LYS A 63 -13.96 -24.00 2.12
CA LYS A 63 -12.87 -24.08 1.15
C LYS A 63 -12.79 -22.81 0.28
N LYS A 64 -13.94 -22.25 -0.13
CA LYS A 64 -13.99 -20.99 -0.88
C LYS A 64 -13.47 -19.81 -0.04
N MET A 65 -13.84 -19.72 1.24
CA MET A 65 -13.33 -18.68 2.14
C MET A 65 -11.81 -18.73 2.24
N GLY A 66 -11.23 -19.91 2.51
CA GLY A 66 -9.77 -20.07 2.56
C GLY A 66 -9.08 -19.74 1.24
N GLY A 67 -9.68 -20.10 0.10
CA GLY A 67 -9.15 -19.74 -1.22
C GLY A 67 -9.20 -18.23 -1.51
N VAL A 68 -10.29 -17.55 -1.12
CA VAL A 68 -10.42 -16.10 -1.26
C VAL A 68 -9.40 -15.38 -0.38
N ASP A 69 -9.29 -15.76 0.89
CA ASP A 69 -8.31 -15.18 1.81
C ASP A 69 -6.88 -15.34 1.27
N PHE A 70 -6.54 -16.54 0.80
CA PHE A 70 -5.24 -16.81 0.17
C PHE A 70 -4.95 -15.88 -1.01
N CYS A 71 -5.92 -15.71 -1.91
CA CYS A 71 -5.78 -14.81 -3.07
C CYS A 71 -5.61 -13.36 -2.65
N VAL A 72 -6.42 -12.88 -1.69
CA VAL A 72 -6.37 -11.49 -1.22
C VAL A 72 -5.02 -11.18 -0.57
N ILE A 73 -4.52 -12.06 0.30
CA ILE A 73 -3.21 -11.90 0.95
C ILE A 73 -2.08 -11.91 -0.08
N THR A 74 -2.15 -12.80 -1.07
CA THR A 74 -1.17 -12.88 -2.15
C THR A 74 -1.14 -11.59 -2.98
N LEU A 75 -2.31 -11.07 -3.36
CA LEU A 75 -2.40 -9.79 -4.06
C LEU A 75 -1.84 -8.64 -3.22
N ALA A 76 -2.19 -8.57 -1.93
CA ALA A 76 -1.66 -7.55 -1.02
C ALA A 76 -0.13 -7.59 -0.93
N LEU A 77 0.47 -8.78 -0.86
CA LEU A 77 1.92 -8.95 -0.89
C LEU A 77 2.53 -8.52 -2.21
N ILE A 78 1.92 -8.85 -3.36
CA ILE A 78 2.39 -8.39 -4.67
C ILE A 78 2.44 -6.86 -4.72
N PHE A 79 1.37 -6.18 -4.28
CA PHE A 79 1.35 -4.72 -4.21
C PHE A 79 2.44 -4.18 -3.26
N TYR A 80 2.59 -4.78 -2.08
CA TYR A 80 3.63 -4.41 -1.12
C TYR A 80 5.04 -4.52 -1.71
N PHE A 81 5.37 -5.65 -2.35
CA PHE A 81 6.69 -5.84 -2.98
C PHE A 81 6.89 -4.95 -4.21
N SER A 82 5.80 -4.48 -4.83
CA SER A 82 5.86 -3.54 -5.96
C SER A 82 6.02 -2.07 -5.51
N MET A 83 5.76 -1.74 -4.25
CA MET A 83 5.84 -0.36 -3.74
C MET A 83 7.22 0.30 -3.89
N PRO A 84 8.36 -0.36 -3.60
CA PRO A 84 9.67 0.23 -3.82
C PRO A 84 9.90 0.65 -5.28
N VAL A 85 9.45 -0.17 -6.23
CA VAL A 85 9.52 0.13 -7.67
C VAL A 85 8.65 1.34 -7.99
N PHE A 86 7.42 1.38 -7.49
CA PHE A 86 6.51 2.51 -7.66
C PHE A 86 7.09 3.82 -7.12
N ILE A 87 7.66 3.82 -5.90
CA ILE A 87 8.32 4.99 -5.30
C ILE A 87 9.53 5.42 -6.17
N GLY A 88 10.31 4.46 -6.67
CA GLY A 88 11.42 4.72 -7.60
C GLY A 88 10.97 5.39 -8.91
N LEU A 89 9.83 4.96 -9.47
CA LEU A 89 9.23 5.60 -10.64
C LEU A 89 8.79 7.04 -10.34
N LEU A 90 8.15 7.29 -9.18
CA LEU A 90 7.75 8.65 -8.79
C LEU A 90 8.95 9.59 -8.67
N LYS A 91 10.04 9.14 -8.03
CA LYS A 91 11.30 9.91 -7.92
C LYS A 91 11.91 10.18 -9.29
N THR A 92 11.85 9.21 -10.20
CA THR A 92 12.37 9.37 -11.57
C THR A 92 11.55 10.41 -12.34
N ILE A 93 10.22 10.35 -12.26
CA ILE A 93 9.33 11.34 -12.89
C ILE A 93 9.60 12.74 -12.33
N GLN A 94 9.73 12.89 -11.02
CA GLN A 94 10.08 14.17 -10.39
C GLN A 94 11.39 14.75 -10.97
N ASN A 95 12.43 13.92 -11.11
CA ASN A 95 13.72 14.36 -11.64
C ASN A 95 13.70 14.69 -13.14
N VAL A 96 12.78 14.12 -13.92
CA VAL A 96 12.70 14.34 -15.37
C VAL A 96 11.76 15.51 -15.71
N VAL A 97 10.62 15.63 -15.03
CA VAL A 97 9.59 16.63 -15.30
C VAL A 97 9.94 17.98 -14.70
N ILE A 98 10.66 18.00 -13.58
CA ILE A 98 10.96 19.21 -12.82
C ILE A 98 12.42 19.66 -13.01
N LYS A 99 12.98 19.38 -14.19
CA LYS A 99 14.23 20.02 -14.65
C LYS A 99 13.99 21.48 -15.01
#